data_AF-A0A937YRK8-F1
#
_entry.id   AF-A0A937YRK8-F1
#
_cell.length_a   1.000
_cell.length_b   1.000
_cell.length_c   1.000
_cell.angle_alpha   90.00
_cell.angle_beta   90.00
_cell.angle_gamma   90.00
#
_symmetry.space_group_name_H-M   'P 1'
#
loop_
_entity.id
_entity.type
_entity.pdbx_description
1 polymer ?
#
loop_
_entity_poly.entity_id
_entity_poly.type
_entity_poly.pdbx_seq_one_letter_code
_entity_poly.pdbx_strand_id
1 'polypeptide(L)'
;LGTNQPAKEAPVVEPSVLLVPLLAFDRAGYRLGYGGGYYDRTLAALRAGREVVAFGVAFAGQEVDHVPHDETDQRLDWVITEQGAIRIERNGTSEAAR
;
A
#
# COMPACT_ATOMS: atom_id res chain seq x y z
N LEU A 1 19.52 5.78 -12.10
CA LEU A 1 18.12 5.92 -11.67
C LEU A 1 17.86 7.13 -10.76
N GLY A 2 18.87 7.86 -10.26
CA GLY A 2 18.65 9.18 -9.62
C GLY A 2 17.91 9.17 -8.28
N THR A 3 17.42 8.01 -7.83
CA THR A 3 16.79 7.82 -6.53
C THR A 3 17.83 7.97 -5.42
N ASN A 4 17.59 8.88 -4.48
CA ASN A 4 18.39 8.98 -3.26
C ASN A 4 17.97 7.88 -2.29
N GLN A 5 18.96 7.29 -1.62
CA GLN A 5 18.77 6.32 -0.56
C GLN A 5 19.54 6.76 0.68
N PRO A 6 19.11 6.37 1.89
CA PRO A 6 19.88 6.61 3.10
C PRO A 6 21.31 6.08 2.99
N ALA A 7 22.24 6.67 3.75
CA ALA A 7 23.58 6.13 3.92
C ALA A 7 23.52 4.70 4.48
N LYS A 8 24.53 3.88 4.19
CA LYS A 8 24.56 2.48 4.61
C LYS A 8 24.57 2.34 6.14
N GLU A 9 25.08 3.35 6.83
CA GLU A 9 25.19 3.45 8.28
C GLU A 9 23.93 4.02 8.94
N ALA A 10 22.92 4.42 8.16
CA ALA A 10 21.67 4.94 8.69
C ALA A 10 20.98 3.87 9.57
N PRO A 11 20.35 4.27 10.69
CA PRO A 11 19.59 3.34 11.52
C PRO A 11 18.48 2.65 10.72
N VAL A 12 18.28 1.36 10.99
CA VAL A 12 17.12 0.63 10.48
C VAL A 12 15.86 1.18 11.16
N VAL A 13 14.82 1.43 10.37
CA VAL A 13 13.53 1.93 10.85
C VAL A 13 12.45 0.91 10.52
N GLU A 14 11.58 0.66 11.48
CA GLU A 14 10.36 -0.13 11.30
C GLU A 14 9.14 0.81 11.36
N PRO A 15 8.60 1.26 10.21
CA PRO A 15 7.55 2.28 10.18
C PRO A 15 6.15 1.69 10.38
N SER A 16 5.35 2.21 11.32
CA SER A 16 3.94 1.80 11.48
C SER A 16 3.04 2.33 10.35
N VAL A 17 3.55 3.28 9.56
CA VAL A 17 2.86 3.90 8.43
C VAL A 17 3.79 3.94 7.22
N LEU A 18 3.32 3.46 6.08
CA LEU A 18 4.05 3.57 4.80
C LEU A 18 3.29 4.46 3.83
N LEU A 19 4.03 5.36 3.18
CA LEU A 19 3.58 6.05 1.97
C LEU A 19 4.04 5.25 0.76
N VAL A 20 3.08 4.81 -0.06
CA VAL A 20 3.31 3.86 -1.14
C VAL A 20 3.03 4.53 -2.48
N PRO A 21 4.07 4.87 -3.27
CA PRO A 21 3.88 5.38 -4.62
C PRO A 21 3.37 4.27 -5.56
N LEU A 22 2.60 4.65 -6.57
CA LEU A 22 1.93 3.72 -7.48
C LEU A 22 1.67 4.33 -8.86
N LEU A 23 1.35 3.47 -9.82
CA LEU A 23 0.99 3.84 -11.21
C LEU A 23 -0.52 3.82 -11.44
N ALA A 24 -1.24 2.90 -10.79
CA ALA A 24 -2.70 2.83 -10.79
C ALA A 24 -3.19 2.17 -9.49
N PHE A 25 -4.41 2.46 -9.07
CA PHE A 25 -5.04 1.83 -7.91
C PHE A 25 -6.52 1.55 -8.17
N ASP A 26 -7.10 0.61 -7.43
CA ASP A 26 -8.55 0.38 -7.42
C ASP A 26 -9.17 0.58 -6.04
N ARG A 27 -10.51 0.56 -5.98
CA ARG A 27 -11.29 0.70 -4.75
C ARG A 27 -11.20 -0.51 -3.82
N ALA A 28 -10.67 -1.64 -4.30
CA ALA A 28 -10.32 -2.77 -3.45
C ALA A 28 -8.97 -2.54 -2.75
N GLY A 29 -8.21 -1.50 -3.10
CA GLY A 29 -6.92 -1.18 -2.49
C GLY A 29 -5.75 -1.92 -3.11
N TYR A 30 -5.94 -2.59 -4.25
CA TYR A 30 -4.82 -3.08 -5.04
C TYR A 30 -4.19 -1.95 -5.84
N ARG A 31 -2.91 -2.11 -6.16
CA ARG A 31 -2.13 -1.08 -6.83
C ARG A 31 -1.18 -1.70 -7.85
N LEU A 32 -0.98 -0.99 -8.96
CA LEU A 32 0.07 -1.29 -9.91
C LEU A 32 1.34 -0.53 -9.52
N GLY A 33 2.41 -1.26 -9.21
CA GLY A 33 3.74 -0.70 -8.98
C GLY A 33 4.63 -0.74 -10.25
N TYR A 34 5.92 -0.45 -10.08
CA TYR A 34 6.92 -0.49 -11.16
C TYR A 34 7.49 -1.91 -11.44
N GLY A 35 6.84 -2.96 -10.93
CA GLY A 35 7.18 -4.37 -11.24
C GLY A 35 8.22 -5.07 -10.33
N GLY A 36 8.85 -4.39 -9.37
CA GLY A 36 9.86 -5.01 -8.48
C GLY A 36 9.33 -5.74 -7.23
N GLY A 37 8.03 -5.63 -6.95
CA GLY A 37 7.38 -6.23 -5.76
C GLY A 37 7.98 -5.82 -4.40
N TYR A 38 8.70 -4.70 -4.34
CA TYR A 38 9.39 -4.26 -3.12
C TYR A 38 8.42 -3.94 -2.00
N TYR A 39 7.35 -3.20 -2.28
CA TYR A 39 6.37 -2.81 -1.28
C TYR A 39 5.55 -4.00 -0.78
N ASP A 40 5.24 -4.99 -1.63
CA ASP A 40 4.49 -6.18 -1.22
C ASP A 40 5.28 -7.02 -0.23
N ARG A 41 6.57 -7.28 -0.52
CA ARG A 41 7.45 -8.00 0.41
C ARG A 41 7.65 -7.24 1.72
N THR A 42 7.86 -5.92 1.65
CA THR A 42 8.03 -5.09 2.84
C THR A 42 6.76 -5.04 3.69
N LEU A 43 5.60 -4.82 3.09
CA LEU A 43 4.32 -4.80 3.80
C LEU A 43 3.99 -6.15 4.42
N ALA A 44 4.20 -7.26 3.69
CA ALA A 44 4.00 -8.60 4.22
C ALA A 44 4.90 -8.86 5.44
N ALA A 45 6.19 -8.53 5.35
CA ALA A 45 7.13 -8.71 6.46
C ALA A 45 6.77 -7.86 7.67
N LEU A 46 6.41 -6.59 7.47
CA LEU A 46 6.04 -5.70 8.58
C LEU A 46 4.70 -6.09 9.23
N ARG A 47 3.69 -6.46 8.42
CA ARG A 47 2.36 -6.87 8.89
C ARG A 47 2.38 -8.22 9.62
N ALA A 48 3.35 -9.07 9.35
CA ALA A 48 3.53 -10.31 10.10
C ALA A 48 3.90 -10.07 11.58
N GLY A 49 4.53 -8.94 11.90
CA GLY A 49 4.98 -8.63 13.26
C GLY A 49 4.13 -7.63 14.03
N ARG A 50 3.34 -6.79 13.33
CA ARG A 50 2.58 -5.69 13.95
C ARG A 50 1.57 -5.07 12.99
N GLU A 51 0.71 -4.21 13.53
CA GLU A 51 -0.17 -3.38 12.71
C GLU A 51 0.62 -2.34 11.91
N VAL A 52 0.38 -2.30 10.60
CA VAL A 52 0.98 -1.33 9.68
C VAL A 52 -0.08 -0.82 8.73
N VAL A 53 -0.17 0.51 8.61
CA VAL A 53 -1.10 1.20 7.71
C VAL A 53 -0.38 1.63 6.44
N ALA A 54 -0.90 1.22 5.30
CA ALA A 54 -0.38 1.58 3.98
C ALA A 54 -1.26 2.65 3.32
N PHE A 55 -0.68 3.82 3.07
CA PHE A 55 -1.31 4.91 2.30
C PHE A 55 -0.73 4.92 0.89
N GLY A 56 -1.55 4.59 -0.10
CA GLY A 56 -1.24 4.89 -1.50
C GLY A 56 -1.20 6.40 -1.71
N VAL A 57 -0.15 6.90 -2.34
CA VAL A 57 -0.07 8.32 -2.74
C VAL A 57 -0.20 8.36 -4.25
N ALA A 58 -1.29 8.95 -4.74
CA ALA A 58 -1.70 8.87 -6.14
C ALA A 58 -2.36 10.18 -6.59
N PHE A 59 -2.43 10.41 -7.89
CA PHE A 59 -3.41 11.34 -8.46
C PHE A 59 -4.77 10.66 -8.60
N ALA A 60 -5.87 11.41 -8.52
CA ALA A 60 -7.21 10.85 -8.69
C ALA A 60 -7.41 10.19 -10.07
N GLY A 61 -6.74 10.71 -11.11
CA GLY A 61 -6.75 10.11 -12.45
C GLY A 61 -6.01 8.77 -12.58
N GLN A 62 -5.39 8.27 -11.51
CA GLN A 62 -4.78 6.94 -11.45
C GLN A 62 -5.72 5.87 -10.87
N GLU A 63 -6.95 6.24 -10.52
CA GLU A 63 -7.99 5.28 -10.18
C GLU A 63 -8.43 4.50 -11.42
N VAL A 64 -8.50 3.18 -11.32
CA VAL A 64 -9.00 2.27 -12.35
C VAL A 64 -10.04 1.33 -11.77
N ASP A 65 -10.89 0.76 -12.62
CA ASP A 65 -11.95 -0.15 -12.18
C ASP A 65 -11.40 -1.42 -11.51
N HIS A 66 -10.27 -1.94 -12.01
CA HIS A 66 -9.67 -3.18 -11.52
C HIS A 66 -8.16 -3.20 -11.78
N VAL A 67 -7.39 -3.45 -10.73
CA VAL A 67 -5.96 -3.75 -10.83
C VAL A 67 -5.77 -5.28 -10.82
N PRO A 68 -5.14 -5.88 -11.85
CA PRO A 68 -4.72 -7.28 -11.80
C PRO A 68 -3.77 -7.52 -10.62
N HIS A 69 -4.06 -8.55 -9.84
CA HIS A 69 -3.32 -8.86 -8.62
C HIS A 69 -3.25 -10.38 -8.38
N ASP A 70 -2.31 -10.77 -7.53
CA ASP A 70 -2.08 -12.14 -7.04
C ASP A 70 -2.27 -12.19 -5.51
N GLU A 71 -2.28 -13.39 -4.93
CA GLU A 71 -2.45 -13.65 -3.49
C GLU A 71 -1.34 -13.00 -2.64
N THR A 72 -0.17 -12.78 -3.22
CA THR A 72 0.95 -12.16 -2.51
C THR A 72 0.86 -10.63 -2.44
N ASP A 73 0.00 -10.02 -3.26
CA ASP A 73 -0.11 -8.56 -3.35
C ASP A 73 -0.76 -7.98 -2.09
N GLN A 74 -0.07 -7.01 -1.50
CA GLN A 74 -0.51 -6.40 -0.25
C GLN A 74 -1.44 -5.24 -0.53
N ARG A 75 -2.67 -5.30 0.00
CA ARG A 75 -3.65 -4.21 -0.12
C ARG A 75 -3.22 -2.94 0.62
N LEU A 76 -3.56 -1.80 0.05
CA LEU A 76 -3.54 -0.50 0.70
C LEU A 76 -4.72 -0.38 1.69
N ASP A 77 -4.53 0.42 2.74
CA ASP A 77 -5.57 0.75 3.71
C ASP A 77 -6.27 2.08 3.34
N TRP A 78 -5.53 2.98 2.70
CA TRP A 78 -5.99 4.28 2.24
C TRP A 78 -5.35 4.64 0.91
N VAL A 79 -6.00 5.50 0.14
CA VAL A 79 -5.41 6.20 -1.00
C VAL A 79 -5.61 7.70 -0.82
N ILE A 80 -4.52 8.45 -0.88
CA ILE A 80 -4.52 9.91 -0.79
C ILE A 80 -4.31 10.47 -2.19
N THR A 81 -5.23 11.34 -2.59
CA THR A 81 -5.22 12.06 -3.87
C THR A 81 -5.36 13.56 -3.66
N GLU A 82 -5.17 14.34 -4.72
CA GLU A 82 -5.43 15.77 -4.72
C GLU A 82 -6.92 16.12 -4.50
N GLN A 83 -7.83 15.14 -4.67
CA GLN A 83 -9.27 15.31 -4.43
C GLN A 83 -9.69 14.90 -3.01
N GLY A 84 -8.82 14.24 -2.26
CA GLY A 84 -9.07 13.81 -0.89
C GLY A 84 -8.56 12.41 -0.57
N ALA A 85 -8.89 11.97 0.64
CA ALA A 85 -8.52 10.65 1.15
C ALA A 85 -9.65 9.63 0.94
N ILE A 86 -9.31 8.49 0.36
CA ILE A 86 -10.20 7.36 0.14
C ILE A 86 -9.82 6.27 1.15
N ARG A 87 -10.78 5.89 2.01
CA ARG A 87 -10.60 4.73 2.89
C ARG A 87 -10.91 3.46 2.12
N ILE A 88 -10.01 2.49 2.18
CA ILE A 88 -10.29 1.16 1.61
C ILE A 88 -11.10 0.38 2.63
N GLU A 89 -12.34 0.08 2.26
CA GLU A 89 -13.21 -0.79 3.04
C GLU A 89 -12.59 -2.19 3.08
N ARG A 90 -12.25 -2.65 4.29
CA ARG A 90 -12.00 -4.07 4.51
C ARG A 90 -13.39 -4.69 4.63
N ASN A 91 -13.92 -5.23 3.52
CA ASN A 91 -15.12 -6.07 3.60
C ASN A 91 -14.83 -7.13 4.66
N GLY A 92 -15.50 -6.97 5.80
CA GLY A 92 -15.28 -7.83 6.95
C GLY A 92 -15.63 -9.25 6.59
N THR A 93 -14.84 -10.18 7.12
CA THR A 93 -15.37 -11.44 7.65
C THR A 93 -16.76 -11.16 8.23
N SER A 94 -17.77 -11.90 7.78
CA SER A 94 -19.14 -11.75 8.27
C SER A 94 -19.14 -11.67 9.80
N GLU A 95 -19.97 -10.77 10.33
CA GLU A 95 -20.73 -10.93 11.57
C GLU A 95 -20.55 -12.31 12.24
N ALA A 96 -19.57 -12.42 13.13
CA ALA A 96 -19.36 -13.60 13.97
C ALA A 96 -18.63 -13.22 15.26
N ALA A 97 -19.12 -12.19 15.94
CA ALA A 97 -19.12 -12.12 17.40
C ALA A 97 -20.01 -10.94 17.79
N ARG A 98 -20.94 -11.23 18.69
CA ARG A 98 -21.79 -10.27 19.38
C ARG A 98 -20.97 -9.26 20.17
#